data_AF-A0A436C0T5-F1
#
_entry.id   AF-A0A436C0T5-F1
#
_cell.length_a   1.000
_cell.length_b   1.000
_cell.length_c   1.000
_cell.angle_alpha   90.00
_cell.angle_beta   90.00
_cell.angle_gamma   90.00
#
_symmetry.space_group_name_H-M   'P 1'
#
loop_
_entity.id
_entity.type
_entity.pdbx_description
1 polymer ?
#
loop_
_entity_poly.entity_id
_entity_poly.type
_entity_poly.pdbx_seq_one_letter_code
_entity_poly.pdbx_strand_id
1 'polypeptide(L)'
;MTKAPLRTSETEAAAIEAAAADIAASATFRRQIFFWLAGAALLALFLYVFSAILLPFVAGMVLAYFLDPVADRLQRLGLSRFMATVVILITFLIVLVLAFVILIPVLATQMADFAGKLPEYLTRLQSLITSFDPKWLEQKFGVNANSLRDGLNSLLTSGFGFVTTVFTSLWSSGMALVSVVSLFVVTPVVAFYMLLDWDRMVAVIDGWVPRDNVQTVRAIARDINTATAGFVRGQGTLCLVLGAMYATGLT
;
A
#
# COMPACT_ATOMS: atom_id res chain seq x y z
N MET A 1 -72.81 -19.99 -41.57
CA MET A 1 -71.87 -20.26 -40.46
C MET A 1 -70.46 -19.89 -40.90
N THR A 2 -69.98 -18.68 -40.63
CA THR A 2 -68.53 -18.41 -40.69
C THR A 2 -68.20 -17.14 -39.89
N LYS A 3 -67.88 -17.29 -38.61
CA LYS A 3 -67.29 -16.23 -37.78
C LYS A 3 -65.82 -16.10 -38.17
N ALA A 4 -65.43 -14.96 -38.74
CA ALA A 4 -64.03 -14.60 -39.00
C ALA A 4 -63.27 -14.36 -37.66
N PRO A 5 -61.95 -14.58 -37.62
CA PRO A 5 -61.22 -14.85 -36.38
C PRO A 5 -60.75 -13.56 -35.69
N LEU A 6 -61.17 -13.33 -34.44
CA LEU A 6 -60.73 -12.23 -33.56
C LEU A 6 -59.36 -12.47 -32.88
N ARG A 7 -58.59 -13.47 -33.32
CA ARG A 7 -57.41 -13.99 -32.62
C ARG A 7 -56.10 -13.24 -32.93
N THR A 8 -56.08 -12.46 -34.01
CA THR A 8 -54.90 -11.71 -34.47
C THR A 8 -54.67 -10.42 -33.68
N SER A 9 -55.73 -9.77 -33.19
CA SER A 9 -55.61 -8.50 -32.46
C SER A 9 -55.03 -8.67 -31.04
N GLU A 10 -55.33 -9.77 -30.35
CA GLU A 10 -54.79 -10.03 -29.00
C GLU A 10 -53.30 -10.41 -29.04
N THR A 11 -52.87 -11.10 -30.10
CA THR A 11 -51.46 -11.50 -30.28
C THR A 11 -50.59 -10.32 -30.72
N GLU A 12 -51.09 -9.43 -31.56
CA GLU A 12 -50.41 -8.16 -31.88
C GLU A 12 -50.30 -7.24 -30.65
N ALA A 13 -51.36 -7.11 -29.85
CA ALA A 13 -51.34 -6.28 -28.64
C ALA A 13 -50.30 -6.78 -27.61
N ALA A 14 -50.23 -8.10 -27.39
CA ALA A 14 -49.22 -8.69 -26.50
C ALA A 14 -47.79 -8.52 -27.02
N ALA A 15 -47.57 -8.59 -28.34
CA ALA A 15 -46.26 -8.35 -28.95
C ALA A 15 -45.80 -6.89 -28.80
N ILE A 16 -46.72 -5.93 -28.94
CA ILE A 16 -46.45 -4.50 -28.73
C ILE A 16 -46.12 -4.21 -27.25
N GLU A 17 -46.85 -4.82 -26.32
CA GLU A 17 -46.60 -4.67 -24.88
C GLU A 17 -45.24 -5.26 -24.46
N ALA A 18 -44.89 -6.44 -24.98
CA ALA A 18 -43.59 -7.06 -24.76
C ALA A 18 -42.43 -6.23 -25.35
N ALA A 19 -42.60 -5.69 -26.56
CA ALA A 19 -41.62 -4.79 -27.17
C ALA A 19 -41.45 -3.48 -26.38
N ALA A 20 -42.55 -2.91 -25.87
CA ALA A 20 -42.51 -1.71 -25.02
C ALA A 20 -41.81 -1.98 -23.67
N ALA A 21 -42.03 -3.14 -23.06
CA ALA A 21 -41.37 -3.56 -21.82
C ALA A 21 -39.85 -3.74 -22.00
N ASP A 22 -39.42 -4.32 -23.13
CA ASP A 22 -38.00 -4.54 -23.43
C ASP A 22 -37.25 -3.21 -23.74
N ILE A 23 -37.92 -2.28 -24.43
CA ILE A 23 -37.43 -0.91 -24.64
C ILE A 23 -37.32 -0.16 -23.30
N ALA A 24 -38.30 -0.30 -22.40
CA ALA A 24 -38.26 0.33 -21.08
C ALA A 24 -37.15 -0.26 -20.18
N ALA A 25 -36.96 -1.59 -20.21
CA ALA A 25 -35.93 -2.29 -19.45
C ALA A 25 -34.51 -1.96 -19.94
N SER A 26 -34.30 -1.89 -21.26
CA SER A 26 -33.01 -1.49 -21.84
C SER A 26 -32.69 -0.01 -21.54
N ALA A 27 -33.70 0.87 -21.49
CA ALA A 27 -33.53 2.28 -21.11
C ALA A 27 -33.15 2.44 -19.62
N THR A 28 -33.79 1.72 -18.69
CA THR A 28 -33.43 1.73 -17.26
C THR A 28 -32.06 1.12 -17.02
N PHE A 29 -31.73 0.00 -17.67
CA PHE A 29 -30.41 -0.62 -17.59
C PHE A 29 -29.30 0.31 -18.11
N ARG A 30 -29.52 0.98 -19.25
CA ARG A 30 -28.59 1.97 -19.80
C ARG A 30 -28.40 3.16 -18.85
N ARG A 31 -29.47 3.64 -18.20
CA ARG A 31 -29.40 4.72 -17.21
C ARG A 31 -28.62 4.30 -15.97
N GLN A 32 -28.80 3.07 -15.51
CA GLN A 32 -28.08 2.50 -14.38
C GLN A 32 -26.59 2.34 -14.70
N ILE A 33 -26.24 1.81 -15.88
CA ILE A 33 -24.84 1.72 -16.33
C ILE A 33 -24.22 3.11 -16.41
N PHE A 34 -24.90 4.08 -17.01
CA PHE A 34 -24.38 5.44 -17.12
C PHE A 34 -24.18 6.08 -15.74
N PHE A 35 -25.10 5.86 -14.80
CA PHE A 35 -24.96 6.32 -13.42
C PHE A 35 -23.76 5.69 -12.72
N TRP A 36 -23.56 4.38 -12.83
CA TRP A 36 -22.40 3.68 -12.26
C TRP A 36 -21.09 4.09 -12.93
N LEU A 37 -21.07 4.27 -14.25
CA LEU A 37 -19.89 4.74 -14.99
C LEU A 37 -19.55 6.19 -14.64
N ALA A 38 -20.54 7.08 -14.59
CA ALA A 38 -20.34 8.47 -14.19
C ALA A 38 -19.85 8.56 -12.74
N GLY A 39 -20.44 7.77 -11.83
CA GLY A 39 -19.99 7.66 -10.44
C GLY A 39 -18.56 7.12 -10.34
N ALA A 40 -18.22 6.06 -11.08
CA ALA A 40 -16.87 5.49 -11.11
C ALA A 40 -15.85 6.47 -11.69
N ALA A 41 -16.18 7.19 -12.76
CA ALA A 41 -15.31 8.21 -13.36
C ALA A 41 -15.09 9.39 -12.39
N LEU A 42 -16.14 9.83 -11.70
CA LEU A 42 -16.05 10.89 -10.69
C LEU A 42 -15.20 10.43 -9.49
N LEU A 43 -15.37 9.19 -9.03
CA LEU A 43 -14.55 8.61 -7.98
C LEU A 43 -13.08 8.49 -8.42
N ALA A 44 -12.81 8.01 -9.64
CA ALA A 44 -11.46 7.91 -10.18
C ALA A 44 -10.79 9.29 -10.31
N LEU A 45 -11.54 10.30 -10.77
CA LEU A 45 -11.05 11.68 -10.83
C LEU A 45 -10.74 12.22 -9.43
N PHE A 46 -11.63 11.98 -8.45
CA PHE A 46 -11.40 12.35 -7.07
C PHE A 46 -10.14 11.67 -6.51
N LEU A 47 -10.00 10.36 -6.68
CA LEU A 47 -8.82 9.62 -6.23
C LEU A 47 -7.54 10.11 -6.92
N TYR A 48 -7.60 10.46 -8.20
CA TYR A 48 -6.45 10.99 -8.94
C TYR A 48 -6.01 12.36 -8.39
N VAL A 49 -6.95 13.29 -8.25
CA VAL A 49 -6.70 14.67 -7.77
C VAL A 49 -6.21 14.67 -6.32
N PHE A 50 -6.79 13.84 -5.46
CA PHE A 50 -6.46 13.80 -4.03
C PHE A 50 -5.43 12.72 -3.66
N SER A 51 -4.89 11.99 -4.63
CA SER A 51 -3.96 10.87 -4.42
C SER A 51 -2.81 11.21 -3.47
N ALA A 52 -2.21 12.39 -3.61
CA ALA A 52 -1.09 12.86 -2.80
C ALA A 52 -1.46 13.07 -1.31
N ILE A 53 -2.71 13.44 -1.01
CA ILE A 53 -3.20 13.72 0.35
C ILE A 53 -3.90 12.48 0.94
N LEU A 54 -4.42 11.59 0.10
CA LEU A 54 -5.05 10.34 0.51
C LEU A 54 -4.08 9.41 1.25
N LEU A 55 -2.82 9.32 0.79
CA LEU A 55 -1.81 8.48 1.44
C LEU A 55 -1.60 8.80 2.94
N PRO A 56 -1.28 10.05 3.34
CA PRO A 56 -1.13 10.38 4.76
C PRO A 56 -2.42 10.20 5.56
N PHE A 57 -3.59 10.36 4.94
CA PHE A 57 -4.89 10.09 5.59
C PHE A 57 -5.13 8.61 5.85
N VAL A 58 -4.92 7.76 4.85
CA VAL A 58 -5.06 6.30 4.99
C VAL A 58 -4.03 5.78 5.98
N ALA A 59 -2.78 6.22 5.88
CA ALA A 59 -1.73 5.87 6.83
C ALA A 59 -2.09 6.31 8.26
N GLY A 60 -2.58 7.54 8.42
CA GLY A 60 -3.03 8.06 9.71
C GLY A 60 -4.21 7.29 10.29
N MET A 61 -5.16 6.87 9.46
CA MET A 61 -6.31 6.05 9.87
C MET A 61 -5.87 4.65 10.33
N VAL A 62 -4.98 4.01 9.58
CA VAL A 62 -4.40 2.71 9.96
C VAL A 62 -3.63 2.85 11.28
N LEU A 63 -2.79 3.88 11.41
CA LEU A 63 -2.06 4.16 12.65
C LEU A 63 -3.02 4.41 13.82
N ALA A 64 -4.07 5.20 13.62
CA ALA A 64 -5.08 5.48 14.63
C ALA A 64 -5.75 4.19 15.11
N TYR A 65 -6.15 3.30 14.19
CA TYR A 65 -6.68 1.97 14.53
C TYR A 65 -5.73 1.16 15.43
N PHE A 66 -4.43 1.16 15.12
CA PHE A 66 -3.43 0.43 15.91
C PHE A 66 -3.12 1.08 17.27
N LEU A 67 -3.16 2.41 17.33
CA LEU A 67 -2.78 3.18 18.51
C LEU A 67 -3.96 3.44 19.45
N ASP A 68 -5.20 3.31 18.99
CA ASP A 68 -6.42 3.49 19.80
C ASP A 68 -6.47 2.55 21.02
N PRO A 69 -6.18 1.23 20.93
CA PRO A 69 -6.09 0.37 22.11
C PRO A 69 -5.00 0.80 23.10
N VAL A 70 -3.94 1.47 22.62
CA VAL A 70 -2.88 2.02 23.48
C VAL A 70 -3.39 3.29 24.16
N ALA A 71 -4.09 4.16 23.42
CA ALA A 71 -4.73 5.36 23.95
C ALA A 71 -5.76 5.02 25.04
N ASP A 72 -6.60 4.01 24.83
CA ASP A 72 -7.55 3.51 25.82
C ASP A 72 -6.86 3.01 27.10
N ARG A 73 -5.72 2.31 26.96
CA ARG A 73 -4.93 1.88 28.13
C ARG A 73 -4.36 3.08 28.89
N LEU A 74 -3.88 4.11 28.19
CA LEU A 74 -3.41 5.35 28.81
C LEU A 74 -4.56 6.10 29.50
N GLN A 75 -5.76 6.13 28.90
CA GLN A 75 -6.93 6.74 29.52
C GLN A 75 -7.33 6.01 30.82
N ARG A 76 -7.25 4.68 30.85
CA ARG A 76 -7.47 3.87 32.07
C ARG A 76 -6.45 4.15 33.18
N LEU A 77 -5.28 4.69 32.84
CA LEU A 77 -4.27 5.14 33.81
C LEU A 77 -4.54 6.55 34.36
N GLY A 78 -5.65 7.19 33.96
CA GLY A 78 -6.09 8.49 34.48
C GLY A 78 -5.80 9.69 33.56
N LEU A 79 -5.28 9.47 32.35
CA LEU A 79 -5.07 10.53 31.36
C LEU A 79 -6.38 10.90 30.65
N SER A 80 -6.58 12.19 30.38
CA SER A 80 -7.65 12.62 29.46
C SER A 80 -7.32 12.16 28.03
N ARG A 81 -8.34 11.94 27.19
CA ARG A 81 -8.15 11.47 25.80
C ARG A 81 -7.13 12.31 25.03
N PHE A 82 -7.24 13.63 25.13
CA PHE A 82 -6.30 14.56 24.50
C PHE A 82 -4.86 14.35 24.99
N MET A 83 -4.65 14.19 26.30
CA MET A 83 -3.32 13.94 26.85
C MET A 83 -2.76 12.57 26.42
N ALA A 84 -3.60 11.53 26.39
CA ALA A 84 -3.20 10.21 25.90
C ALA A 84 -2.74 10.27 24.44
N THR A 85 -3.49 10.96 23.57
CA THR A 85 -3.13 11.16 22.16
C THR A 85 -1.84 11.95 22.00
N VAL A 86 -1.65 13.04 22.77
CA VAL A 86 -0.42 13.86 22.72
C VAL A 86 0.81 13.05 23.15
N VAL A 87 0.71 12.29 24.25
CA VAL A 87 1.80 11.42 24.70
C VAL A 87 2.17 10.39 23.63
N ILE A 88 1.17 9.73 23.05
CA ILE A 88 1.38 8.76 21.97
C ILE A 88 2.06 9.39 20.77
N LEU A 89 1.62 10.58 20.34
CA LEU A 89 2.22 11.29 19.21
C LEU A 89 3.69 11.63 19.49
N ILE A 90 3.99 12.18 20.67
CA ILE A 90 5.36 12.56 21.04
C ILE A 90 6.24 11.30 21.09
N THR A 91 5.78 10.23 21.73
CA THR A 91 6.51 8.96 21.77
C THR A 91 6.74 8.40 20.37
N PHE A 92 5.71 8.43 19.51
CA PHE A 92 5.82 7.98 18.12
C PHE A 92 6.84 8.80 17.33
N LEU A 93 6.80 10.13 17.43
CA LEU A 93 7.76 11.00 16.75
C LEU A 93 9.20 10.76 17.23
N ILE A 94 9.40 10.57 18.55
CA ILE A 94 10.72 10.26 19.10
C ILE A 94 11.24 8.93 18.54
N VAL A 95 10.43 7.87 18.58
CA VAL A 95 10.80 6.55 18.04
C VAL A 95 11.10 6.65 16.55
N LEU A 96 10.29 7.38 15.79
CA LEU A 96 10.45 7.57 14.36
C LEU A 96 11.77 8.29 14.04
N VAL A 97 12.04 9.43 14.69
CA VAL A 97 13.29 10.18 14.52
C VAL A 97 14.50 9.31 14.88
N LEU A 98 14.44 8.60 16.01
CA LEU A 98 15.52 7.71 16.43
C LEU A 98 15.75 6.58 15.41
N ALA A 99 14.67 5.99 14.89
CA ALA A 99 14.74 4.96 13.86
C ALA A 99 15.44 5.49 12.61
N PHE A 100 15.14 6.71 12.13
CA PHE A 100 15.83 7.31 10.98
C PHE A 100 17.29 7.63 11.27
N VAL A 101 17.59 8.19 12.45
CA VAL A 101 18.97 8.51 12.86
C VAL A 101 19.85 7.26 12.89
N ILE A 102 19.29 6.10 13.22
CA ILE A 102 20.02 4.82 13.20
C ILE A 102 19.99 4.16 11.81
N LEU A 103 18.83 4.11 11.17
CA LEU A 103 18.61 3.35 9.94
C LEU A 103 19.29 4.00 8.73
N ILE A 104 19.23 5.34 8.58
CA ILE A 104 19.86 6.03 7.45
C ILE A 104 21.36 5.76 7.38
N PRO A 105 22.17 5.97 8.43
CA PRO A 105 23.60 5.72 8.35
C PRO A 105 23.91 4.24 8.17
N VAL A 106 23.16 3.33 8.81
CA VAL A 106 23.34 1.88 8.62
C VAL A 106 23.05 1.48 7.18
N LEU A 107 21.98 1.98 6.57
CA LEU A 107 21.71 1.74 5.15
C LEU A 107 22.80 2.37 4.27
N ALA A 108 23.27 3.57 4.59
CA ALA A 108 24.33 4.23 3.82
C ALA A 108 25.64 3.44 3.87
N THR A 109 26.06 2.96 5.04
CA THR A 109 27.26 2.13 5.18
C THR A 109 27.07 0.77 4.52
N GLN A 110 25.91 0.13 4.66
CA GLN A 110 25.61 -1.13 3.97
C GLN A 110 25.63 -0.97 2.44
N MET A 111 25.09 0.12 1.92
CA MET A 111 25.13 0.43 0.49
C MET A 111 26.54 0.75 0.02
N ALA A 112 27.34 1.48 0.81
CA ALA A 112 28.74 1.76 0.49
C ALA A 112 29.60 0.48 0.52
N ASP A 113 29.41 -0.39 1.52
CA ASP A 113 30.08 -1.68 1.63
C ASP A 113 29.67 -2.61 0.48
N PHE A 114 28.38 -2.62 0.11
CA PHE A 114 27.89 -3.36 -1.04
C PHE A 114 28.52 -2.85 -2.33
N ALA A 115 28.54 -1.53 -2.55
CA ALA A 115 29.18 -0.91 -3.71
C ALA A 115 30.69 -1.20 -3.74
N GLY A 116 31.35 -1.24 -2.59
CA GLY A 116 32.77 -1.61 -2.44
C GLY A 116 33.05 -3.10 -2.71
N LYS A 117 32.13 -4.01 -2.37
CA LYS A 117 32.23 -5.45 -2.61
C LYS A 117 31.70 -5.89 -3.99
N LEU A 118 30.93 -5.04 -4.65
CA LEU A 118 30.37 -5.30 -5.98
C LEU A 118 31.44 -5.68 -7.01
N PRO A 119 32.63 -5.04 -7.06
CA PRO A 119 33.70 -5.46 -7.95
C PRO A 119 34.23 -6.86 -7.68
N GLU A 120 34.36 -7.23 -6.40
CA GLU A 120 34.76 -8.57 -6.00
C GLU A 120 33.71 -9.62 -6.42
N TYR A 121 32.43 -9.30 -6.27
CA TYR A 121 31.35 -10.19 -6.72
C TYR A 121 31.34 -10.34 -8.24
N LEU A 122 31.53 -9.27 -8.99
CA LEU A 122 31.59 -9.30 -10.46
C LEU A 122 32.83 -10.07 -10.97
N THR A 123 33.99 -9.91 -10.32
CA THR A 123 35.20 -10.68 -10.67
C THR A 123 35.05 -12.17 -10.36
N ARG A 124 34.43 -12.54 -9.23
CA ARG A 124 34.06 -13.93 -8.93
C ARG A 124 33.05 -14.49 -9.94
N LEU A 125 32.10 -13.66 -10.39
CA LEU A 125 31.14 -14.05 -11.42
C LEU A 125 31.83 -14.28 -12.78
N GLN A 126 32.75 -13.38 -13.15
CA GLN A 126 33.56 -13.49 -14.36
C GLN A 126 34.43 -14.74 -14.33
N SER A 127 35.07 -15.05 -13.18
CA SER A 127 35.90 -16.24 -13.04
C SER A 127 35.09 -17.54 -13.14
N LEU A 128 33.88 -17.57 -12.56
CA LEU A 128 32.93 -18.69 -12.72
C LEU A 128 32.54 -18.88 -14.19
N ILE A 129 32.17 -17.80 -14.88
CA ILE A 129 31.78 -17.85 -16.30
C ILE A 129 32.94 -18.34 -17.17
N THR A 130 34.18 -17.93 -16.87
CA THR A 130 35.37 -18.38 -17.62
C THR A 130 35.84 -19.78 -17.27
N SER A 131 35.44 -20.30 -16.10
CA SER A 131 35.69 -21.67 -15.68
C SER A 131 34.67 -22.66 -16.26
N PHE A 132 33.51 -22.16 -16.71
CA PHE A 132 32.54 -22.92 -17.49
C PHE A 132 32.96 -23.00 -18.96
N ASP A 133 32.70 -24.13 -19.61
CA ASP A 133 33.07 -24.36 -21.01
C ASP A 133 32.36 -23.32 -21.92
N PRO A 134 33.10 -22.38 -22.56
CA PRO A 134 32.51 -21.25 -23.26
C PRO A 134 31.62 -21.66 -24.44
N LYS A 135 31.83 -22.86 -25.00
CA LYS A 135 31.00 -23.42 -26.07
C LYS A 135 29.56 -23.72 -25.61
N TRP A 136 29.37 -24.13 -24.35
CA TRP A 136 28.03 -24.42 -23.82
C TRP A 136 27.21 -23.13 -23.62
N LEU A 137 27.85 -22.05 -23.19
CA LEU A 137 27.21 -20.75 -22.99
C LEU A 137 26.79 -20.13 -24.34
N GLU A 138 27.69 -20.15 -25.32
CA GLU A 138 27.45 -19.59 -26.65
C GLU A 138 26.36 -20.37 -27.40
N GLN A 139 26.34 -21.70 -27.26
CA GLN A 139 25.39 -22.57 -27.95
C GLN A 139 23.98 -22.58 -27.33
N LYS A 140 23.87 -22.33 -26.01
CA LYS A 140 22.58 -22.38 -25.27
C LYS A 140 21.94 -21.02 -25.02
N PHE A 141 22.75 -19.96 -24.89
CA PHE A 141 22.27 -18.60 -24.62
C PHE A 141 22.59 -17.60 -25.73
N GLY A 142 23.41 -17.95 -26.73
CA GLY A 142 23.75 -17.04 -27.84
C GLY A 142 24.57 -15.81 -27.42
N VAL A 143 25.10 -15.79 -26.19
CA VAL A 143 25.84 -14.64 -25.66
C VAL A 143 27.34 -14.91 -25.80
N ASN A 144 28.01 -14.03 -26.53
CA ASN A 144 29.45 -14.10 -26.74
C ASN A 144 30.18 -13.70 -25.43
N ALA A 145 31.09 -14.56 -24.95
CA ALA A 145 31.78 -14.37 -23.67
C ALA A 145 32.56 -13.03 -23.59
N ASN A 146 32.97 -12.48 -24.74
CA ASN A 146 33.65 -11.19 -24.83
C ASN A 146 32.70 -10.01 -24.57
N SER A 147 31.51 -10.00 -25.16
CA SER A 147 30.50 -8.95 -24.93
C SER A 147 30.04 -8.91 -23.47
N LEU A 148 30.01 -10.08 -22.83
CA LEU A 148 29.64 -10.24 -21.42
C LEU A 148 30.76 -9.70 -20.50
N ARG A 149 32.03 -9.93 -20.85
CA ARG A 149 33.19 -9.31 -20.18
C ARG A 149 33.21 -7.79 -20.34
N ASP A 150 32.92 -7.27 -21.52
CA ASP A 150 32.90 -5.82 -21.78
C ASP A 150 31.77 -5.12 -20.99
N GLY A 151 30.58 -5.73 -20.94
CA GLY A 151 29.48 -5.27 -20.10
C GLY A 151 29.83 -5.24 -18.62
N LEU A 152 30.44 -6.32 -18.11
CA LEU A 152 30.91 -6.41 -16.72
C LEU A 152 31.98 -5.36 -16.41
N ASN A 153 32.93 -5.13 -17.32
CA ASN A 153 33.97 -4.10 -17.17
C ASN A 153 33.39 -2.68 -17.12
N SER A 154 32.34 -2.40 -17.91
CA SER A 154 31.65 -1.09 -17.87
C SER A 154 30.89 -0.88 -16.54
N LEU A 155 30.32 -1.95 -15.98
CA LEU A 155 29.64 -1.91 -14.69
C LEU A 155 30.63 -1.77 -13.52
N LEU A 156 31.81 -2.40 -13.63
CA LEU A 156 32.91 -2.28 -12.67
C LEU A 156 33.44 -0.83 -12.59
N THR A 157 33.58 -0.16 -13.72
CA THR A 157 34.02 1.25 -13.77
C THR A 157 32.92 2.24 -13.34
N SER A 158 31.65 1.87 -13.49
CA SER A 158 30.50 2.73 -13.18
C SER A 158 29.86 2.47 -11.81
N GLY A 159 30.31 1.46 -11.06
CA GLY A 159 29.66 0.99 -9.83
C GLY A 159 29.48 2.04 -8.74
N PHE A 160 30.48 2.93 -8.57
CA PHE A 160 30.37 4.09 -7.67
C PHE A 160 29.54 5.24 -8.27
N GLY A 161 29.54 5.37 -9.60
CA GLY A 161 28.76 6.36 -10.33
C GLY A 161 27.26 6.14 -10.19
N PHE A 162 26.79 4.90 -10.19
CA PHE A 162 25.35 4.60 -10.08
C PHE A 162 24.76 5.05 -8.74
N VAL A 163 25.39 4.67 -7.62
CA VAL A 163 24.91 5.03 -6.28
C VAL A 163 24.96 6.54 -6.08
N THR A 164 26.06 7.20 -6.47
CA THR A 164 26.19 8.66 -6.38
C THR A 164 25.20 9.37 -7.30
N THR A 165 24.93 8.86 -8.50
CA THR A 165 23.95 9.42 -9.45
C THR A 165 22.53 9.28 -8.93
N VAL A 166 22.15 8.13 -8.35
CA VAL A 166 20.83 7.95 -7.73
C VAL A 166 20.66 8.89 -6.53
N PHE A 167 21.68 9.00 -5.67
CA PHE A 167 21.64 9.86 -4.49
C PHE A 167 21.58 11.35 -4.88
N THR A 168 22.40 11.78 -5.84
CA THR A 168 22.36 13.16 -6.36
C THR A 168 21.09 13.45 -7.14
N SER A 169 20.52 12.50 -7.88
CA SER A 169 19.25 12.68 -8.59
C SER A 169 18.08 12.85 -7.63
N LEU A 170 18.08 12.11 -6.52
CA LEU A 170 17.09 12.28 -5.44
C LEU A 170 17.28 13.63 -4.74
N TRP A 171 18.54 14.06 -4.52
CA TRP A 171 18.87 15.34 -3.89
C TRP A 171 18.58 16.56 -4.78
N SER A 172 18.89 16.47 -6.08
CA SER A 172 18.68 17.55 -7.07
C SER A 172 17.23 17.65 -7.50
N SER A 173 16.46 16.56 -7.39
CA SER A 173 15.01 16.56 -7.52
C SER A 173 14.39 17.11 -6.24
N GLY A 174 14.59 18.41 -5.96
CA GLY A 174 14.03 19.07 -4.77
C GLY A 174 12.53 18.83 -4.59
N MET A 175 11.78 18.59 -5.67
CA MET A 175 10.37 18.16 -5.63
C MET A 175 10.13 16.79 -4.95
N ALA A 176 11.04 15.83 -5.13
CA ALA A 176 10.96 14.52 -4.46
C ALA A 176 11.25 14.65 -2.96
N LEU A 177 12.27 15.43 -2.60
CA LEU A 177 12.56 15.74 -1.19
C LEU A 177 11.40 16.48 -0.53
N VAL A 178 10.82 17.49 -1.18
CA VAL A 178 9.65 18.22 -0.67
C VAL A 178 8.46 17.28 -0.49
N SER A 179 8.23 16.35 -1.42
CA SER A 179 7.13 15.38 -1.31
C SER A 179 7.33 14.41 -0.13
N VAL A 180 8.55 13.90 0.06
CA VAL A 180 8.89 13.01 1.17
C VAL A 180 8.81 13.74 2.51
N VAL A 181 9.37 14.94 2.60
CA VAL A 181 9.31 15.77 3.81
C VAL A 181 7.87 16.18 4.12
N SER A 182 7.10 16.56 3.11
CA SER A 182 5.68 16.87 3.27
C SER A 182 4.92 15.65 3.79
N LEU A 183 5.11 14.46 3.21
CA LEU A 183 4.49 13.24 3.71
C LEU A 183 4.93 12.92 5.15
N PHE A 184 6.21 13.12 5.46
CA PHE A 184 6.76 12.86 6.79
C PHE A 184 6.24 13.82 7.87
N VAL A 185 5.94 15.08 7.53
CA VAL A 185 5.39 16.07 8.47
C VAL A 185 3.87 15.97 8.53
N VAL A 186 3.20 15.77 7.39
CA VAL A 186 1.74 15.70 7.30
C VAL A 186 1.21 14.40 7.90
N THR A 187 1.86 13.25 7.67
CA THR A 187 1.35 11.95 8.16
C THR A 187 1.22 11.91 9.68
N PRO A 188 2.22 12.30 10.50
CA PRO A 188 2.08 12.30 11.96
C PRO A 188 1.01 13.27 12.46
N VAL A 189 0.90 14.44 11.82
CA VAL A 189 -0.15 15.43 12.17
C VAL A 189 -1.54 14.86 11.86
N VAL A 190 -1.72 14.25 10.69
CA VAL A 190 -2.99 13.61 10.31
C VAL A 190 -3.29 12.41 11.20
N ALA A 191 -2.28 11.59 11.53
CA ALA A 191 -2.42 10.48 12.47
C ALA A 191 -2.85 10.96 13.87
N PHE A 192 -2.33 12.10 14.34
CA PHE A 192 -2.76 12.71 15.59
C PHE A 192 -4.26 13.07 15.57
N TYR A 193 -4.71 13.78 14.53
CA TYR A 193 -6.12 14.14 14.39
C TYR A 193 -7.01 12.89 14.27
N MET A 194 -6.59 11.91 13.47
CA MET A 194 -7.30 10.64 13.30
C MET A 194 -7.42 9.86 14.61
N LEU A 195 -6.36 9.84 15.43
CA LEU A 195 -6.37 9.16 16.73
C LEU A 195 -7.21 9.92 17.76
N LEU A 196 -7.16 11.26 17.77
CA LEU A 196 -7.95 12.09 18.68
C LEU A 196 -9.45 11.89 18.46
N ASP A 197 -9.87 11.97 17.19
CA ASP A 197 -11.27 11.90 16.76
C ASP A 197 -11.76 10.48 16.45
N TRP A 198 -10.91 9.46 16.66
CA TRP A 198 -11.17 8.07 16.32
C TRP A 198 -12.55 7.57 16.79
N ASP A 199 -12.87 7.69 18.08
CA ASP A 199 -14.16 7.22 18.62
C ASP A 199 -15.35 7.94 18.01
N ARG A 200 -15.21 9.24 17.72
CA ARG A 200 -16.26 10.02 17.11
C ARG A 200 -16.50 9.56 15.66
N MET A 201 -15.42 9.29 14.92
CA MET A 201 -15.49 8.75 13.58
C MET A 201 -16.16 7.37 13.56
N VAL A 202 -15.73 6.46 14.45
CA VAL A 202 -16.31 5.11 14.57
C VAL A 202 -17.79 5.20 14.96
N ALA A 203 -18.17 6.07 15.90
CA ALA A 203 -19.56 6.24 16.31
C ALA A 203 -20.47 6.76 15.17
N VAL A 204 -19.96 7.65 14.32
CA VAL A 204 -20.69 8.12 13.13
C VAL A 204 -20.87 7.00 12.12
N ILE A 205 -19.82 6.21 11.87
CA ILE A 205 -19.87 5.05 10.96
C ILE A 205 -20.85 4.00 11.49
N ASP A 206 -20.79 3.67 12.79
CA ASP A 206 -21.75 2.77 13.46
C ASP A 206 -23.19 3.30 13.32
N GLY A 207 -23.39 4.62 13.32
CA GLY A 207 -24.69 5.25 13.11
C GLY A 207 -25.27 5.12 11.70
N TRP A 208 -24.44 4.84 10.69
CA TRP A 208 -24.89 4.58 9.31
C TRP A 208 -25.27 3.12 9.06
N VAL A 209 -24.93 2.22 9.98
CA VAL A 209 -25.25 0.80 9.85
C VAL A 209 -26.74 0.58 10.12
N PRO A 210 -27.50 -0.04 9.19
CA PRO A 210 -28.89 -0.43 9.43
C PRO A 210 -29.00 -1.32 10.67
N ARG A 211 -29.98 -1.05 11.55
CA ARG A 211 -30.11 -1.69 12.87
C ARG A 211 -30.12 -3.23 12.82
N ASP A 212 -30.65 -3.80 11.74
CA ASP A 212 -30.74 -5.24 11.52
C ASP A 212 -29.37 -5.92 11.40
N ASN A 213 -28.35 -5.20 10.91
CA ASN A 213 -27.02 -5.74 10.62
C ASN A 213 -25.96 -5.34 11.65
N VAL A 214 -26.30 -4.53 12.66
CA VAL A 214 -25.34 -4.00 13.65
C VAL A 214 -24.61 -5.13 14.39
N GLN A 215 -25.32 -6.21 14.72
CA GLN A 215 -24.71 -7.36 15.39
C GLN A 215 -23.68 -8.06 14.50
N THR A 216 -24.01 -8.27 13.23
CA THR A 216 -23.11 -8.88 12.23
C THR A 216 -21.88 -8.02 12.00
N VAL A 217 -22.05 -6.70 11.81
CA VAL A 217 -20.93 -5.77 11.62
C VAL A 217 -20.01 -5.77 12.85
N ARG A 218 -20.58 -5.75 14.06
CA ARG A 218 -19.80 -5.77 15.30
C ARG A 218 -19.11 -7.10 15.54
N ALA A 219 -19.68 -8.23 15.09
CA ALA A 219 -19.01 -9.53 15.13
C ALA A 219 -17.81 -9.55 14.18
N ILE A 220 -17.99 -9.13 12.92
CA ILE A 220 -16.90 -9.03 11.93
C ILE A 220 -15.80 -8.09 12.42
N ALA A 221 -16.14 -6.95 13.01
CA ALA A 221 -15.17 -6.00 13.54
C ALA A 221 -14.31 -6.63 14.67
N ARG A 222 -14.93 -7.44 15.54
CA ARG A 222 -14.19 -8.18 16.58
C ARG A 222 -13.26 -9.22 15.98
N ASP A 223 -13.73 -9.99 14.99
CA ASP A 223 -12.91 -11.01 14.33
C ASP A 223 -11.70 -10.37 13.62
N ILE A 224 -11.90 -9.24 12.94
CA ILE A 224 -10.81 -8.45 12.33
C ILE A 224 -9.82 -7.99 13.41
N ASN A 225 -10.31 -7.46 14.52
CA ASN A 225 -9.43 -7.00 15.60
C ASN A 225 -8.63 -8.15 16.23
N THR A 226 -9.26 -9.31 16.45
CA THR A 226 -8.58 -10.51 16.98
C THR A 226 -7.53 -11.03 16.00
N ALA A 227 -7.85 -11.11 14.70
CA ALA A 227 -6.91 -11.52 13.67
C ALA A 227 -5.72 -10.56 13.55
N THR A 228 -6.00 -9.24 13.56
CA THR A 228 -4.99 -8.19 13.48
C THR A 228 -4.07 -8.21 14.70
N ALA A 229 -4.62 -8.35 15.92
CA ALA A 229 -3.85 -8.48 17.14
C ALA A 229 -2.99 -9.76 17.15
N GLY A 230 -3.51 -10.86 16.62
CA GLY A 230 -2.77 -12.11 16.43
C GLY A 230 -1.58 -11.94 15.48
N PHE A 231 -1.78 -11.27 14.34
CA PHE A 231 -0.73 -10.97 13.37
C PHE A 231 0.36 -10.08 13.97
N VAL A 232 0.00 -8.99 14.65
CA VAL A 232 0.97 -8.09 15.30
C VAL A 232 1.79 -8.82 16.36
N ARG A 233 1.17 -9.68 17.17
CA ARG A 233 1.90 -10.51 18.13
C ARG A 233 2.88 -11.46 17.43
N GLY A 234 2.44 -12.11 16.35
CA GLY A 234 3.30 -12.98 15.53
C GLY A 234 4.50 -12.24 14.93
N GLN A 235 4.27 -11.11 14.26
CA GLN A 235 5.34 -10.27 13.69
C GLN A 235 6.26 -9.72 14.77
N GLY A 236 5.72 -9.27 15.91
CA GLY A 236 6.51 -8.80 17.04
C GLY A 236 7.42 -9.89 17.59
N THR A 237 6.91 -11.11 17.79
CA THR A 237 7.72 -12.25 18.21
C THR A 237 8.78 -12.61 17.16
N LEU A 238 8.45 -12.59 15.87
CA LEU A 238 9.42 -12.80 14.79
C LEU A 238 10.55 -11.77 14.82
N CYS A 239 10.23 -10.48 14.96
CA CYS A 239 11.21 -9.41 15.08
C CYS A 239 12.12 -9.59 16.30
N LEU A 240 11.56 -9.98 17.45
CA LEU A 240 12.35 -10.23 18.65
C LEU A 240 13.28 -11.45 18.50
N VAL A 241 12.79 -12.53 17.91
CA VAL A 241 13.60 -13.73 17.64
C VAL A 241 14.71 -13.43 16.64
N LEU A 242 14.38 -12.80 15.51
CA LEU A 242 15.38 -12.41 14.49
C LEU A 242 16.38 -11.40 15.05
N GLY A 243 15.92 -10.41 15.82
CA GLY A 243 16.78 -9.44 16.47
C GLY A 243 17.75 -10.10 17.44
N ALA A 244 17.29 -11.05 18.26
CA ALA A 244 18.14 -11.81 19.16
C ALA A 244 19.15 -12.69 18.38
N MET A 245 18.69 -13.37 17.32
CA MET A 245 19.57 -14.19 16.46
C MET A 245 20.64 -13.35 15.78
N TYR A 246 20.30 -12.16 15.27
CA TYR A 246 21.29 -11.28 14.65
C TYR A 246 22.24 -10.66 15.68
N ALA A 247 21.75 -10.31 16.87
CA ALA A 247 22.60 -9.79 17.93
C ALA A 247 23.62 -10.81 18.44
N THR A 248 23.31 -12.11 18.44
CA THR A 248 24.24 -13.18 18.86
C THR A 248 25.04 -13.79 17.72
N GLY A 249 24.50 -13.80 16.50
CA GLY A 249 25.15 -14.38 15.32
C GLY A 249 26.03 -13.40 14.53
N LEU A 250 25.85 -12.09 14.73
CA LEU A 250 26.63 -11.02 14.12
C LEU A 250 27.50 -10.25 15.15
N THR A 251 27.93 -10.96 16.19
CA THR A 251 29.06 -10.61 17.07
C THR A 251 30.18 -11.60 16.84
#